data_AF-A0A0C3KZZ9-F1
#
_entry.id   AF-A0A0C3KZZ9-F1
#
_cell.length_a   1.000
_cell.length_b   1.000
_cell.length_c   1.000
_cell.angle_alpha   90.00
_cell.angle_beta   90.00
_cell.angle_gamma   90.00
#
_symmetry.space_group_name_H-M   'P 1'
#
loop_
_entity.id
_entity.type
_entity.pdbx_description
1 polymer ?
#
loop_
_entity_poly.entity_id
_entity_poly.type
_entity_poly.pdbx_seq_one_letter_code
_entity_poly.pdbx_strand_id
1 'polypeptide(L)'
;MSRIALDKIPALTFYGDGLTKAKRTPPIAQLVCIGKPCKLYQPEVVRCTNLGGSGVEVDWKCEADLPSSLRFGKVEVSCEGWSGPGDPYVMKGKSV
;
A
#
# COMPACT_ATOMS: atom_id res chain seq x y z
N MET A 1 12.70 -14.30 -8.26
CA MET A 1 11.79 -13.50 -7.42
C MET A 1 12.13 -13.77 -5.97
N SER A 2 12.12 -12.76 -5.10
CA SER A 2 12.36 -12.93 -3.66
C SER A 2 11.16 -12.46 -2.85
N ARG A 3 11.10 -12.91 -1.60
CA ARG A 3 10.07 -12.56 -0.63
C ARG A 3 10.65 -11.77 0.54
N ILE A 4 9.81 -11.03 1.22
CA ILE A 4 10.15 -10.25 2.42
C ILE A 4 8.99 -10.36 3.42
N ALA A 5 9.29 -10.41 4.72
CA ALA A 5 8.26 -10.35 5.76
C ALA A 5 7.64 -8.94 5.77
N LEU A 6 6.31 -8.85 5.76
CA LEU A 6 5.58 -7.59 5.66
C LEU A 6 5.94 -6.64 6.81
N ASP A 7 6.03 -7.17 8.03
CA ASP A 7 6.44 -6.44 9.23
C ASP A 7 7.91 -5.96 9.24
N LYS A 8 8.75 -6.42 8.29
CA LYS A 8 10.14 -5.94 8.11
C LYS A 8 10.28 -4.91 7.00
N ILE A 9 9.20 -4.54 6.32
CA ILE A 9 9.22 -3.48 5.34
C ILE A 9 9.18 -2.13 6.07
N PRO A 10 10.19 -1.24 5.91
CA PRO A 10 10.21 0.03 6.62
C PRO A 10 9.23 1.05 6.03
N ALA A 11 9.04 1.01 4.71
CA ALA A 11 8.11 1.89 4.00
C ALA A 11 7.66 1.27 2.67
N LEU A 12 6.46 1.65 2.26
CA LEU A 12 5.84 1.36 0.98
C LEU A 12 5.59 2.68 0.25
N THR A 13 5.65 2.68 -1.07
CA THR A 13 5.37 3.87 -1.89
C THR A 13 4.52 3.44 -3.06
N PHE A 14 3.32 4.01 -3.10
CA PHE A 14 2.30 3.71 -4.08
C PHE A 14 2.13 4.89 -5.03
N TYR A 15 1.95 4.58 -6.31
CA TYR A 15 1.78 5.56 -7.38
C TYR A 15 0.37 5.49 -7.94
N GLY A 16 -0.23 6.65 -8.24
CA GLY A 16 -1.63 6.79 -8.67
C GLY A 16 -1.92 6.12 -10.02
N ASP A 17 -0.92 6.03 -10.88
CA ASP A 17 -0.95 5.35 -12.17
C ASP A 17 -0.29 3.95 -12.14
N GLY A 18 0.20 3.53 -10.98
CA GLY A 18 0.94 2.29 -10.80
C GLY A 18 0.04 1.05 -10.68
N LEU A 19 0.49 -0.07 -11.25
CA LEU A 19 -0.08 -1.40 -11.01
C LEU A 19 0.75 -2.19 -10.00
N THR A 20 0.08 -3.01 -9.18
CA THR A 20 0.72 -3.89 -8.21
C THR A 20 1.55 -4.96 -8.91
N LYS A 21 2.63 -5.39 -8.25
CA LYS A 21 3.28 -6.64 -8.63
C LYS A 21 2.45 -7.78 -8.09
N ALA A 22 2.01 -8.66 -8.96
CA ALA A 22 1.20 -9.80 -8.59
C ALA A 22 1.82 -11.11 -9.09
N LYS A 23 1.69 -12.17 -8.30
CA LYS A 23 2.17 -13.52 -8.63
C LYS A 23 1.03 -14.43 -9.08
N ARG A 24 -0.07 -14.42 -8.33
CA ARG A 24 -1.18 -15.37 -8.51
C ARG A 24 -2.43 -14.70 -9.05
N THR A 25 -2.62 -13.41 -8.78
CA THR A 25 -3.74 -12.62 -9.28
C THR A 25 -3.30 -11.71 -10.43
N PRO A 26 -4.25 -11.23 -11.26
CA PRO A 26 -3.97 -10.11 -12.15
C PRO A 26 -3.49 -8.88 -11.35
N PRO A 27 -2.56 -8.07 -11.89
CA PRO A 27 -2.20 -6.78 -11.32
C PRO A 27 -3.43 -5.88 -11.15
N ILE A 28 -3.48 -5.15 -10.04
CA ILE A 28 -4.52 -4.16 -9.73
C ILE A 28 -3.89 -2.77 -9.53
N ALA A 29 -4.68 -1.71 -9.44
CA ALA A 29 -4.17 -0.39 -9.10
C ALA A 29 -3.49 -0.38 -7.72
N GLN A 30 -2.35 0.29 -7.60
CA GLN A 30 -1.64 0.47 -6.32
C GLN A 30 -2.39 1.40 -5.37
N LEU A 31 -3.04 2.43 -5.93
CA LEU A 31 -3.84 3.39 -5.18
C LEU A 31 -5.29 3.36 -5.65
N VAL A 32 -6.19 3.30 -4.68
CA VAL A 32 -7.63 3.43 -4.92
C VAL A 32 -8.18 4.48 -3.96
N CYS A 33 -8.64 5.60 -4.52
CA CYS A 33 -9.30 6.64 -3.75
C CYS A 33 -10.80 6.33 -3.62
N ILE A 34 -11.29 6.25 -2.38
CA ILE A 34 -12.71 5.97 -2.10
C ILE A 34 -13.35 7.17 -1.41
N GLY A 35 -14.47 7.64 -1.96
CA GLY A 35 -15.28 8.72 -1.38
C GLY A 35 -15.49 9.90 -2.32
N LYS A 36 -16.35 10.84 -1.92
CA LYS A 36 -16.69 12.02 -2.73
C LYS A 36 -15.48 12.91 -3.06
N PRO A 37 -14.53 13.17 -2.13
CA PRO A 37 -13.36 14.01 -2.40
C PRO A 37 -12.44 13.51 -3.53
N CYS A 38 -12.48 12.22 -3.87
CA CYS A 38 -11.69 11.64 -4.95
C CYS A 38 -12.04 12.19 -6.35
N LYS A 39 -13.20 12.83 -6.50
CA LYS A 39 -13.57 13.58 -7.71
C LYS A 39 -12.89 14.94 -7.80
N LEU A 40 -12.43 15.48 -6.67
CA LEU A 40 -11.77 16.78 -6.58
C LEU A 40 -10.26 16.65 -6.72
N TYR A 41 -9.68 15.66 -6.03
CA TYR A 41 -8.24 15.44 -6.03
C TYR A 41 -7.91 13.99 -5.69
N GLN A 42 -6.90 13.43 -6.37
CA GLN A 42 -6.27 12.14 -6.03
C GLN A 42 -4.76 12.35 -6.02
N PRO A 43 -4.06 11.92 -4.96
CA PRO A 43 -2.61 12.08 -4.88
C PRO A 43 -1.90 11.19 -5.92
N GLU A 44 -0.85 11.72 -6.54
CA GLU A 44 -0.02 10.96 -7.48
C GLU A 44 0.87 9.94 -6.76
N VAL A 45 1.27 10.24 -5.51
CA VAL A 45 2.14 9.39 -4.71
C VAL A 45 1.66 9.39 -3.26
N VAL A 46 1.60 8.20 -2.66
CA VAL A 46 1.35 8.02 -1.22
C VAL A 46 2.48 7.18 -0.65
N ARG A 47 3.08 7.66 0.45
CA ARG A 47 4.11 6.93 1.16
C ARG A 47 3.58 6.46 2.50
N CYS A 48 3.67 5.15 2.75
CA CYS A 48 3.29 4.54 4.01
C CYS A 48 4.53 4.09 4.76
N THR A 49 4.63 4.42 6.03
CA THR A 49 5.73 4.07 6.92
C THR A 49 5.24 3.07 7.97
N ASN A 50 6.06 2.06 8.25
CA ASN A 50 5.76 1.04 9.23
C ASN A 50 6.05 1.60 10.63
N LEU A 51 5.03 1.69 11.48
CA LEU A 51 5.12 2.16 12.87
C LEU A 51 5.33 1.02 13.88
N GLY A 52 5.29 -0.24 13.42
CA GLY A 52 5.39 -1.44 14.24
C GLY A 52 4.30 -2.46 13.90
N GLY A 53 4.31 -3.58 14.62
CA GLY A 53 3.38 -4.70 14.40
C GLY A 53 4.11 -6.02 14.16
N SER A 54 3.35 -7.06 13.82
CA SER A 54 3.90 -8.40 13.59
C SER A 54 3.08 -9.19 12.58
N GLY A 55 3.76 -9.95 11.72
CA GLY A 55 3.10 -10.76 10.71
C GLY A 55 2.39 -9.90 9.67
N VAL A 56 1.06 -10.05 9.58
CA VAL A 56 0.22 -9.28 8.65
C VAL A 56 -0.41 -8.03 9.29
N GLU A 57 -0.40 -7.95 10.61
CA GLU A 57 -0.95 -6.84 11.39
C GLU A 57 0.14 -5.79 11.61
N VAL A 58 0.34 -4.95 10.59
CA VAL A 58 1.33 -3.87 10.59
C VAL A 58 0.61 -2.53 10.67
N ASP A 59 1.05 -1.66 11.57
CA ASP A 59 0.54 -0.30 11.69
C ASP A 59 1.23 0.60 10.65
N TRP A 60 0.45 1.09 9.70
CA TRP A 60 0.93 1.90 8.59
C TRP A 60 0.48 3.35 8.73
N LYS A 61 1.45 4.26 8.83
CA LYS A 61 1.19 5.70 8.69
C LYS A 61 1.41 6.12 7.25
N CYS A 62 0.34 6.52 6.57
CA CYS A 62 0.37 6.97 5.18
C CYS A 62 0.28 8.49 5.05
N GLU A 63 1.12 9.07 4.21
CA GLU A 63 1.27 10.50 3.98
C GLU A 63 1.38 10.79 2.47
N ALA A 64 0.87 11.94 2.06
CA ALA A 64 0.92 12.44 0.68
C ALA A 64 0.77 13.95 0.67
N ASP A 65 1.18 14.58 -0.43
CA ASP A 65 0.89 15.98 -0.69
C ASP A 65 -0.60 16.13 -1.02
N LEU A 66 -1.36 16.70 -0.09
CA LEU A 66 -2.78 16.94 -0.23
C LEU A 66 -3.06 18.44 -0.13
N PRO A 67 -4.06 18.96 -0.86
CA PRO A 67 -4.61 20.29 -0.59
C PRO A 67 -4.96 20.43 0.89
N SER A 68 -4.74 21.62 1.47
CA SER A 68 -4.95 21.88 2.91
C SER A 68 -6.39 21.65 3.40
N SER A 69 -7.35 21.62 2.48
CA SER A 69 -8.76 21.30 2.76
C SER A 69 -9.05 19.80 2.86
N LEU A 70 -8.08 18.94 2.53
CA LEU A 70 -8.22 17.49 2.47
C LEU A 70 -7.30 16.81 3.49
N ARG A 71 -7.73 15.64 3.96
CA ARG A 71 -6.95 14.73 4.78
C ARG A 71 -7.33 13.29 4.46
N PHE A 72 -6.47 12.36 4.82
CA PHE A 72 -6.86 10.95 4.80
C PHE A 72 -7.94 10.66 5.84
N GLY A 73 -8.92 9.83 5.44
CA GLY A 73 -9.87 9.20 6.34
C GLY A 73 -9.32 7.86 6.82
N LYS A 74 -10.14 6.80 6.74
CA LYS A 74 -9.66 5.43 6.93
C LYS A 74 -8.71 5.07 5.78
N VAL A 75 -7.56 4.50 6.12
CA VAL A 75 -6.58 3.96 5.17
C VAL A 75 -6.41 2.48 5.44
N GLU A 76 -6.28 1.69 4.38
CA GLU A 76 -6.00 0.26 4.45
C GLU A 76 -4.84 -0.05 3.51
N VAL A 77 -3.83 -0.74 4.02
CA VAL A 77 -2.67 -1.20 3.26
C VAL A 77 -2.76 -2.72 3.15
N SER A 78 -2.63 -3.22 1.94
CA SER A 78 -2.71 -4.66 1.67
C SER A 78 -1.71 -5.07 0.61
N CYS A 79 -1.13 -6.25 0.78
CA CYS A 79 -0.14 -6.83 -0.13
C CYS A 79 -0.51 -8.28 -0.45
N GLU A 80 -0.17 -8.75 -1.64
CA GLU A 80 -0.35 -10.16 -1.99
C GLU A 80 0.65 -11.02 -1.21
N GLY A 81 0.15 -11.92 -0.37
CA GLY A 81 0.97 -12.91 0.33
C GLY A 81 1.75 -13.82 -0.63
N TRP A 82 2.87 -14.37 -0.21
CA TRP A 82 3.78 -15.10 -1.09
C TRP A 82 3.22 -16.45 -1.53
N SER A 83 2.61 -17.17 -0.59
CA SER A 83 2.03 -18.51 -0.77
C SER A 83 0.51 -18.51 -0.81
N GLY A 84 -0.15 -17.48 -0.25
CA GLY A 84 -1.60 -17.41 -0.14
C GLY A 84 -2.07 -16.20 0.67
N PRO A 85 -3.39 -16.00 0.79
CA PRO A 85 -3.96 -15.04 1.75
C PRO A 85 -3.47 -15.34 3.18
N GLY A 86 -3.11 -14.29 3.93
CA GLY A 86 -2.61 -14.42 5.31
C GLY A 86 -1.13 -14.82 5.44
N ASP A 87 -0.41 -15.09 4.34
CA ASP A 87 1.04 -15.33 4.41
C ASP A 87 1.76 -14.02 4.82
N PRO A 88 2.52 -14.00 5.94
CA PRO A 88 3.22 -12.80 6.39
C PRO A 88 4.37 -12.39 5.47
N TYR A 89 4.76 -13.25 4.52
CA TYR A 89 5.73 -12.89 3.50
C TYR A 89 5.03 -12.40 2.24
N VAL A 90 5.54 -11.35 1.63
CA VAL A 90 5.02 -10.74 0.40
C VAL A 90 6.10 -10.67 -0.67
N MET A 91 5.72 -10.43 -1.92
CA MET A 91 6.69 -10.28 -3.01
C MET A 91 7.55 -9.04 -2.80
N LYS A 92 8.87 -9.17 -2.94
CA LYS A 92 9.78 -8.02 -2.96
C LYS A 92 9.75 -7.35 -4.34
N GLY A 93 9.20 -6.14 -4.41
CA GLY A 93 9.19 -5.26 -5.59
C GLY A 93 9.90 -3.93 -5.33
N LYS A 94 10.17 -3.18 -6.41
CA LYS A 94 10.64 -1.77 -6.29
C LYS A 94 9.53 -0.83 -5.81
N SER A 95 8.29 -1.23 -6.04
CA SER A 95 7.05 -0.62 -5.56
C SER A 95 6.19 -1.79 -5.08
N VAL A 96 6.21 -2.02 -3.77
CA VAL A 96 5.25 -2.90 -3.09
C VAL A 96 4.21 -1.99 -2.48
#